data_AF-A0A966SXV5-F1
#
_entry.id   AF-A0A966SXV5-F1
#
_cell.length_a   1.000
_cell.length_b   1.000
_cell.length_c   1.000
_cell.angle_alpha   90.00
_cell.angle_beta   90.00
_cell.angle_gamma   90.00
#
_symmetry.space_group_name_H-M   'P 1'
#
loop_
_entity.id
_entity.type
_entity.pdbx_description
1 polymer ?
#
loop_
_entity_poly.entity_id
_entity_poly.type
_entity_poly.pdbx_seq_one_letter_code
_entity_poly.pdbx_strand_id
1 'polypeptide(L)'
;MWNRHDAGRIPPRGAVPRRCHQSSRSQIRRYTLPIPSLSDLVALHRAVTAPVKAAPVLAISLNTFGMSEEDANAAVRRATAETGLPATDPVRYGPGVLADAIEAFSRAREAR
;
A
#
# COMPACT_ATOMS: atom_id res chain seq x y z
N MET A 1 9.85 18.41 11.54
CA MET A 1 9.62 19.61 10.73
C MET A 1 10.24 19.34 9.37
N TRP A 2 9.42 18.99 8.38
CA TRP A 2 9.89 18.64 7.02
C TRP A 2 10.04 19.94 6.24
N ASN A 3 11.25 20.30 5.85
CA ASN A 3 11.55 21.60 5.25
C ASN A 3 11.16 21.63 3.77
N ARG A 4 10.61 22.77 3.37
CA ARG A 4 9.96 23.04 2.07
C ARG A 4 10.92 23.15 0.87
N HIS A 5 12.20 22.84 1.04
CA HIS A 5 13.25 23.19 0.07
C HIS A 5 13.76 22.03 -0.81
N ASP A 6 13.33 20.78 -0.57
CA ASP A 6 13.74 19.62 -1.38
C ASP A 6 12.68 19.20 -2.42
N ALA A 7 11.88 20.15 -2.92
CA ALA A 7 10.78 19.91 -3.86
C ALA A 7 11.21 19.80 -5.35
N GLY A 8 12.45 19.37 -5.62
CA GLY A 8 13.08 19.49 -6.95
C GLY A 8 12.87 18.33 -7.94
N ARG A 9 12.28 17.21 -7.55
CA ARG A 9 12.08 16.08 -8.48
C ARG A 9 10.94 15.16 -8.04
N ILE A 10 9.71 15.67 -8.06
CA ILE A 10 8.50 14.83 -7.99
C ILE A 10 8.15 14.46 -9.44
N PRO A 11 8.22 13.18 -9.86
CA PRO A 11 7.79 12.80 -11.21
C PRO A 11 6.29 13.10 -11.41
N PRO A 12 5.86 13.55 -12.60
CA PRO A 12 4.55 14.18 -12.80
C PRO A 12 3.34 13.22 -12.84
N ARG A 13 3.48 11.91 -12.56
CA ARG A 13 2.38 10.95 -12.77
C ARG A 13 2.22 10.02 -11.58
N GLY A 14 1.14 10.26 -10.84
CA GLY A 14 0.80 9.61 -9.59
C GLY A 14 0.32 8.17 -9.76
N ALA A 15 1.16 7.24 -9.36
CA ALA A 15 0.75 6.03 -8.66
C ALA A 15 1.47 6.05 -7.32
N VAL A 16 0.73 6.07 -6.22
CA VAL A 16 1.30 6.04 -4.88
C VAL A 16 1.14 4.61 -4.35
N PRO A 17 2.19 3.78 -4.27
CA PRO A 17 2.13 2.53 -3.54
C PRO A 17 2.09 2.88 -2.05
N ARG A 18 0.90 3.15 -1.51
CA ARG A 18 0.76 3.50 -0.09
C ARG A 18 -0.19 2.56 0.62
N ARG A 19 0.42 1.55 1.24
CA ARG A 19 0.29 1.36 2.70
C ARG A 19 1.40 0.42 3.16
N CYS A 20 2.33 0.89 3.99
CA CYS A 20 3.23 0.01 4.74
C CYS A 20 2.51 -0.41 6.02
N HIS A 21 1.97 -1.62 6.07
CA HIS A 21 1.32 -2.16 7.27
C HIS A 21 2.20 -3.22 7.90
N GLN A 22 2.51 -3.08 9.19
CA GLN A 22 3.19 -4.16 9.91
C GLN A 22 2.17 -5.23 10.27
N SER A 23 2.26 -6.39 9.62
CA SER A 23 1.20 -7.40 9.57
C SER A 23 0.84 -8.00 10.93
N SER A 24 1.74 -7.92 11.91
CA SER A 24 1.51 -8.41 13.28
C SER A 24 0.83 -7.39 14.21
N ARG A 25 0.63 -6.14 13.77
CA ARG A 25 0.13 -5.06 14.64
C ARG A 25 -1.39 -4.91 14.53
N SER A 26 -2.09 -5.03 15.66
CA SER A 26 -3.55 -4.87 15.75
C SER A 26 -4.01 -3.52 16.30
N GLN A 27 -3.14 -2.75 16.95
CA GLN A 27 -3.46 -1.44 17.54
C GLN A 27 -2.54 -0.33 17.04
N ILE A 28 -3.05 0.90 16.99
CA ILE A 28 -2.27 2.07 16.60
C ILE A 28 -1.17 2.30 17.65
N ARG A 29 0.08 2.40 17.21
CA ARG A 29 1.22 2.58 18.13
C ARG A 29 0.99 3.81 19.02
N ARG A 30 1.08 3.62 20.34
CA ARG A 30 0.84 4.63 21.40
C ARG A 30 -0.64 4.99 21.67
N TYR A 31 -1.58 4.26 21.09
CA TYR A 31 -3.02 4.42 21.34
C TYR A 31 -3.69 3.07 21.56
N THR A 32 -4.83 3.04 22.24
CA THR A 32 -5.62 1.80 22.48
C THR A 32 -6.60 1.48 21.35
N LEU A 33 -6.61 2.30 20.28
CA LEU A 33 -7.53 2.13 19.16
C LEU A 33 -7.10 0.98 18.25
N PRO A 34 -8.04 0.09 17.83
CA PRO A 34 -7.76 -0.95 16.87
C PRO A 34 -7.41 -0.34 15.51
N ILE A 35 -6.49 -0.99 14.79
CA ILE A 35 -6.25 -0.68 13.38
C ILE A 35 -7.43 -1.27 12.59
N PRO A 36 -8.12 -0.49 11.74
CA PRO A 36 -9.20 -1.02 10.92
C PRO A 36 -8.69 -2.07 9.91
N SER A 37 -9.60 -2.79 9.27
CA SER A 37 -9.26 -3.81 8.27
C SER A 37 -8.48 -3.19 7.08
N LEU A 38 -7.76 -4.02 6.32
CA LEU A 38 -7.09 -3.55 5.11
C LEU A 38 -8.10 -3.00 4.11
N SER A 39 -9.26 -3.67 3.97
CA SER A 39 -10.34 -3.25 3.09
C SER A 39 -10.95 -1.90 3.50
N ASP A 40 -11.19 -1.67 4.80
CA ASP A 40 -11.67 -0.36 5.27
C ASP A 40 -10.66 0.75 4.97
N LEU A 41 -9.39 0.45 5.11
CA LEU A 41 -8.33 1.44 4.87
C LEU A 41 -8.12 1.73 3.37
N VAL A 42 -8.37 0.75 2.50
CA VAL A 42 -8.45 0.97 1.04
C VAL A 42 -9.64 1.86 0.71
N ALA A 43 -10.81 1.56 1.28
CA ALA A 43 -12.03 2.34 1.06
C ALA A 43 -11.86 3.79 1.55
N LEU A 44 -11.32 3.97 2.76
CA LEU A 44 -11.04 5.28 3.34
C LEU A 44 -10.07 6.09 2.48
N HIS A 45 -8.99 5.47 1.98
CA HIS A 45 -8.05 6.16 1.11
C HIS A 45 -8.72 6.69 -0.16
N ARG A 46 -9.54 5.85 -0.80
CA ARG A 46 -10.29 6.25 -2.00
C ARG A 46 -11.26 7.38 -1.69
N ALA A 47 -11.99 7.29 -0.59
CA ALA A 47 -12.97 8.31 -0.17
C ALA A 47 -12.31 9.67 0.08
N VAL A 48 -11.17 9.71 0.77
CA VAL A 48 -10.47 10.97 1.08
C VAL A 48 -9.83 11.61 -0.15
N THR A 49 -9.40 10.82 -1.13
CA THR A 49 -8.72 11.34 -2.33
C THR A 49 -9.69 11.77 -3.43
N ALA A 50 -10.85 11.10 -3.54
CA ALA A 50 -11.83 11.30 -4.62
C ALA A 50 -12.22 12.78 -4.87
N PRO A 51 -12.44 13.64 -3.86
CA PRO A 51 -12.83 15.03 -4.09
C PRO A 51 -11.77 15.89 -4.79
N VAL A 52 -10.49 15.52 -4.66
CA VAL A 52 -9.38 16.26 -5.27
C VAL A 52 -8.93 15.60 -6.57
N LYS A 53 -8.69 14.29 -6.50
CA LYS A 53 -8.25 13.48 -7.63
C LYS A 53 -8.45 12.01 -7.29
N ALA A 54 -9.21 11.29 -8.12
CA ALA A 54 -9.36 9.85 -7.97
C ALA A 54 -7.98 9.17 -7.93
N ALA A 55 -7.67 8.55 -6.79
CA ALA A 55 -6.43 7.83 -6.56
C ALA A 55 -6.75 6.37 -6.16
N PRO A 56 -6.74 5.42 -7.11
CA PRO A 56 -6.97 4.02 -6.79
C PRO A 56 -5.80 3.46 -5.99
N VAL A 57 -6.11 2.59 -5.03
CA VAL A 57 -5.10 1.73 -4.41
C VAL A 57 -4.85 0.56 -5.36
N LEU A 58 -3.60 0.41 -5.81
CA LEU A 58 -3.20 -0.57 -6.82
C LEU A 58 -2.68 -1.88 -6.21
N ALA A 59 -2.04 -1.81 -5.05
CA ALA A 59 -1.42 -2.96 -4.38
C ALA A 59 -1.17 -2.65 -2.89
N ILE A 60 -0.91 -3.70 -2.09
CA ILE A 60 -0.64 -3.63 -0.65
C ILE A 60 0.83 -3.96 -0.35
N SER A 61 1.50 -3.09 0.38
CA SER A 61 2.89 -3.31 0.82
C SER A 61 2.92 -3.72 2.29
N LEU A 62 3.24 -4.98 2.55
CA LEU A 62 3.34 -5.49 3.92
C LEU A 62 4.74 -5.29 4.48
N ASN A 63 4.81 -5.07 5.78
CA ASN A 63 6.02 -5.15 6.56
C ASN A 63 5.90 -6.37 7.48
N THR A 64 6.64 -7.42 7.17
CA THR A 64 6.67 -8.70 7.88
C THR A 64 7.91 -8.84 8.75
N PHE A 65 8.50 -7.71 9.16
CA PHE A 65 9.65 -7.70 10.06
C PHE A 65 9.32 -8.39 11.39
N GLY A 66 10.18 -9.31 11.80
CA GLY A 66 10.02 -10.11 13.02
C GLY A 66 9.04 -11.28 12.90
N MET A 67 8.54 -11.59 11.70
CA MET A 67 7.70 -12.77 11.45
C MET A 67 8.53 -13.93 10.87
N SER A 68 8.06 -15.16 11.10
CA SER A 68 8.56 -16.34 10.39
C SER A 68 8.27 -16.25 8.90
N GLU A 69 8.93 -17.09 8.10
CA GLU A 69 8.70 -17.14 6.65
C GLU A 69 7.27 -17.61 6.33
N GLU A 70 6.77 -18.59 7.08
CA GLU A 70 5.42 -19.14 6.97
C GLU A 70 4.37 -18.08 7.29
N ASP A 71 4.55 -17.34 8.38
CA ASP A 71 3.63 -16.28 8.81
C ASP A 71 3.65 -15.10 7.85
N ALA A 72 4.82 -14.72 7.34
CA ALA A 72 4.97 -13.66 6.36
C ALA A 72 4.21 -13.99 5.07
N ASN A 73 4.39 -15.20 4.55
CA ASN A 73 3.65 -15.70 3.39
C ASN A 73 2.14 -15.78 3.66
N ALA A 74 1.72 -16.22 4.85
CA ALA A 74 0.32 -16.26 5.25
C ALA A 74 -0.30 -14.85 5.31
N ALA A 75 0.44 -13.86 5.80
CA ALA A 75 0.00 -12.48 5.83
C ALA A 75 -0.18 -11.88 4.43
N VAL A 76 0.74 -12.16 3.51
CA VAL A 76 0.62 -11.75 2.10
C VAL A 76 -0.62 -12.36 1.46
N ARG A 77 -0.82 -13.69 1.60
CA ARG A 77 -2.00 -14.37 1.06
C ARG A 77 -3.31 -13.81 1.63
N ARG A 78 -3.36 -13.57 2.94
CA ARG A 78 -4.52 -12.95 3.60
C ARG A 78 -4.81 -11.56 3.07
N ALA A 79 -3.79 -10.71 2.91
CA ALA A 79 -3.99 -9.36 2.39
C ALA A 79 -4.54 -9.36 0.96
N THR A 80 -4.03 -10.25 0.11
CA THR A 80 -4.55 -10.45 -1.24
C THR A 80 -6.00 -10.94 -1.23
N ALA A 81 -6.32 -11.93 -0.39
CA ALA A 81 -7.68 -12.47 -0.28
C ALA A 81 -8.68 -11.45 0.28
N GLU A 82 -8.27 -10.66 1.28
CA GLU A 82 -9.12 -9.66 1.94
C GLU A 82 -9.46 -8.49 1.01
N THR A 83 -8.47 -8.02 0.25
CA THR A 83 -8.60 -6.77 -0.53
C THR A 83 -8.85 -6.98 -2.02
N GLY A 84 -8.57 -8.18 -2.54
CA GLY A 84 -8.55 -8.46 -3.97
C GLY A 84 -7.42 -7.76 -4.73
N LEU A 85 -6.46 -7.14 -4.02
CA LEU A 85 -5.33 -6.42 -4.61
C LEU A 85 -4.04 -7.25 -4.51
N PRO A 86 -3.09 -7.10 -5.46
CA PRO A 86 -1.76 -7.66 -5.32
C PRO A 86 -1.11 -7.20 -4.01
N ALA A 87 -0.48 -8.12 -3.28
CA ALA A 87 0.22 -7.82 -2.05
C ALA A 87 1.60 -8.48 -2.02
N THR A 88 2.57 -7.82 -1.40
CA THR A 88 3.87 -8.42 -1.10
C THR A 88 4.55 -7.65 0.03
N ASP A 89 5.58 -8.25 0.65
CA ASP A 89 6.58 -7.52 1.41
C ASP A 89 7.76 -7.19 0.48
N PRO A 90 7.95 -5.94 0.05
CA PRO A 90 8.98 -5.59 -0.91
C PRO A 90 10.40 -5.69 -0.34
N VAL A 91 10.56 -5.71 0.98
CA VAL A 91 11.87 -5.86 1.64
C VAL A 91 12.24 -7.34 1.69
N ARG A 92 11.29 -8.23 1.97
CA ARG A 92 11.53 -9.68 2.07
C ARG A 92 11.52 -10.37 0.70
N TYR A 93 10.56 -10.05 -0.16
CA TYR A 93 10.28 -10.77 -1.42
C TYR A 93 10.59 -9.96 -2.68
N GLY A 94 10.98 -8.70 -2.52
CA GLY A 94 11.21 -7.78 -3.62
C GLY A 94 9.94 -7.06 -4.10
N PRO A 95 10.11 -5.95 -4.83
CA PRO A 95 9.02 -5.03 -5.15
C PRO A 95 8.23 -5.39 -6.43
N GLY A 96 8.60 -6.47 -7.14
CA GLY A 96 8.10 -6.78 -8.49
C GLY A 96 6.58 -6.71 -8.61
N VAL A 97 5.86 -7.38 -7.71
CA VAL A 97 4.39 -7.38 -7.65
C VAL A 97 3.79 -5.96 -7.56
N LEU A 98 4.44 -5.05 -6.83
CA LEU A 98 3.98 -3.66 -6.68
C LEU A 98 4.31 -2.84 -7.92
N ALA A 99 5.50 -3.04 -8.50
CA ALA A 99 5.94 -2.36 -9.71
C ALA A 99 5.03 -2.74 -10.90
N ASP A 100 4.75 -4.03 -11.08
CA ASP A 100 3.88 -4.54 -12.14
C ASP A 100 2.47 -3.91 -12.07
N ALA A 101 1.93 -3.77 -10.85
CA ALA A 101 0.64 -3.12 -10.65
C ALA A 101 0.64 -1.64 -11.06
N ILE A 102 1.73 -0.92 -10.79
CA ILE A 102 1.90 0.49 -11.17
C ILE A 102 2.07 0.63 -12.68
N GLU A 103 2.88 -0.22 -13.30
CA GLU A 103 3.09 -0.20 -14.74
C GLU A 103 1.82 -0.54 -15.51
N ALA A 104 1.10 -1.59 -15.09
CA ALA A 104 -0.17 -1.98 -15.69
C ALA A 104 -1.18 -0.82 -15.62
N PHE A 105 -1.27 -0.13 -14.49
CA PHE A 105 -2.13 1.04 -14.34
C PHE A 105 -1.69 2.20 -15.26
N SER A 106 -0.40 2.48 -15.34
CA SER A 106 0.14 3.55 -16.18
C SER A 106 -0.17 3.30 -17.66
N ARG A 107 0.07 2.08 -18.16
CA ARG A 107 -0.29 1.68 -19.53
C ARG A 107 -1.78 1.83 -19.82
N ALA A 108 -2.64 1.37 -18.89
CA ALA A 108 -4.09 1.47 -19.05
C ALA A 108 -4.61 2.93 -19.02
N ARG A 109 -3.85 3.86 -18.43
CA ARG A 109 -4.16 5.29 -18.42
C ARG A 109 -3.72 6.02 -19.68
N GLU A 110 -2.64 5.57 -20.31
CA GLU A 110 -2.12 6.15 -21.56
C GLU A 110 -2.92 5.70 -22.79
N ALA A 111 -3.54 4.52 -22.73
CA ALA A 111 -4.43 4.02 -23.77
C ALA A 111 -5.84 4.68 -23.78
N ARG A 112 -6.08 5.67 -22.91
CA ARG A 112 -7.35 6.42 -22.79
C ARG A 112 -7.17 7.86 -23.23
#